data_AF-A0A8T7K8D7-F1
#
_entry.id   AF-A0A8T7K8D7-F1
#
_cell.length_a   1.000
_cell.length_b   1.000
_cell.length_c   1.000
_cell.angle_alpha   90.00
_cell.angle_beta   90.00
_cell.angle_gamma   90.00
#
_symmetry.space_group_name_H-M   'P 1'
#
loop_
_entity.id
_entity.type
_entity.pdbx_description
1 polymer ?
#
loop_
_entity_poly.entity_id
_entity_poly.type
_entity_poly.pdbx_seq_one_letter_code
_entity_poly.pdbx_strand_id
1 'polypeptide(L)'
;MSRSLSGSCARLGQPFETIYPIYIDRLNAIDGIIIDGQPCKVELEVLNDGSDKDSLIENTDALIQDIADGGVHFLWGCTPCAEFIETQAI
;
A
#
# COMPACT_ATOMS: atom_id res chain seq x y z
N MET A 1 -2.52 -1.20 2.21
CA MET A 1 -1.74 -1.71 1.04
C MET A 1 -0.58 -2.59 1.51
N SER A 2 -0.17 -3.60 0.75
CA SER A 2 1.01 -4.43 1.10
C SER A 2 2.29 -3.92 0.44
N ARG A 3 3.40 -3.92 1.19
CA ARG A 3 4.73 -3.49 0.73
C ARG A 3 5.86 -4.30 1.38
N SER A 4 6.91 -4.57 0.62
CA SER A 4 8.16 -5.14 1.14
C SER A 4 8.99 -4.08 1.87
N LEU A 5 8.65 -3.82 3.14
CA LEU A 5 9.38 -2.86 4.01
C LEU A 5 10.58 -3.51 4.70
N SER A 6 10.65 -4.83 4.67
CA SER A 6 11.76 -5.65 5.15
C SER A 6 12.01 -6.82 4.19
N GLY A 7 13.10 -7.56 4.40
CA GLY A 7 13.50 -8.68 3.53
C GLY A 7 14.33 -8.27 2.31
N SER A 8 14.45 -9.17 1.33
CA SER A 8 15.33 -9.00 0.16
C SER A 8 14.94 -7.82 -0.75
N CYS A 9 13.66 -7.46 -0.77
CA CYS A 9 13.10 -6.37 -1.57
C CYS A 9 12.88 -5.08 -0.76
N ALA A 10 13.35 -5.00 0.50
CA ALA A 10 13.17 -3.83 1.38
C ALA A 10 13.56 -2.50 0.72
N ARG A 11 14.66 -2.50 -0.05
CA ARG A 11 15.16 -1.31 -0.76
C ARG A 11 14.16 -0.76 -1.80
N LEU A 12 13.31 -1.63 -2.36
CA LEU A 12 12.25 -1.22 -3.29
C LEU A 12 11.02 -0.67 -2.54
N GLY A 13 10.74 -1.16 -1.32
CA GLY A 13 9.64 -0.67 -0.49
C GLY A 13 9.94 0.61 0.30
N GLN A 14 11.17 0.78 0.78
CA GLN A 14 11.58 1.92 1.63
C GLN A 14 11.23 3.30 1.08
N PRO A 15 11.42 3.61 -0.22
CA PRO A 15 11.03 4.92 -0.75
C PRO A 15 9.54 5.23 -0.53
N PHE A 16 8.69 4.21 -0.53
CA PHE A 16 7.25 4.37 -0.34
C PHE A 16 6.85 4.71 1.09
N GLU A 17 7.64 4.31 2.10
CA GLU A 17 7.45 4.74 3.50
C GLU A 17 7.65 6.25 3.66
N THR A 18 8.42 6.88 2.76
CA THR A 18 8.61 8.33 2.76
C THR A 18 7.62 9.03 1.84
N ILE A 19 7.43 8.51 0.62
CA ILE A 19 6.63 9.18 -0.41
C ILE A 19 5.14 9.20 -0.05
N TYR A 20 4.57 8.09 0.42
CA TYR A 20 3.12 8.03 0.65
C TYR A 20 2.66 8.90 1.81
N PRO A 21 3.31 8.93 2.99
CA PRO A 21 2.90 9.85 4.04
C PRO A 21 2.95 11.31 3.58
N ILE A 22 4.01 11.73 2.88
CA ILE A 22 4.10 13.09 2.33
C ILE A 22 2.99 13.36 1.31
N TYR A 23 2.68 12.40 0.44
CA TYR A 23 1.60 12.53 -0.53
C TYR A 23 0.24 12.70 0.16
N ILE A 24 -0.04 11.87 1.16
CA ILE A 24 -1.29 11.90 1.93
C ILE A 24 -1.39 13.19 2.75
N ASP A 25 -0.30 13.65 3.37
CA ASP A 25 -0.27 14.94 4.06
C ASP A 25 -0.58 16.10 3.11
N ARG A 26 0.00 16.11 1.91
CA ARG A 26 -0.27 17.15 0.90
C ARG A 26 -1.69 17.09 0.37
N LEU A 27 -2.24 15.89 0.16
CA LEU A 27 -3.62 15.69 -0.24
C LEU A 27 -4.57 16.21 0.86
N ASN A 28 -4.31 15.83 2.11
CA ASN A 28 -5.07 16.27 3.26
C ASN A 28 -4.92 17.77 3.54
N ALA A 29 -3.82 18.41 3.14
CA ALA A 29 -3.64 19.86 3.23
C ALA A 29 -4.59 20.65 2.30
N ILE A 30 -5.11 20.01 1.24
CA ILE A 30 -6.11 20.58 0.32
C ILE A 30 -7.49 19.93 0.51
N ASP A 31 -7.82 19.62 1.76
CA ASP A 31 -9.08 19.02 2.19
C ASP A 31 -9.29 17.54 1.84
N GLY A 32 -8.26 16.86 1.34
CA GLY A 32 -8.28 15.42 1.08
C GLY A 32 -8.89 15.10 -0.28
N ILE A 33 -9.82 14.15 -0.30
CA ILE A 33 -10.62 13.81 -1.48
C ILE A 33 -12.06 14.24 -1.31
N ILE A 34 -12.76 14.56 -2.40
CA ILE A 34 -14.17 14.94 -2.35
C ILE A 34 -15.04 13.71 -2.66
N ILE A 35 -15.89 13.32 -1.72
CA ILE A 35 -16.89 12.25 -1.87
C ILE A 35 -18.26 12.87 -1.67
N ASP A 36 -19.14 12.75 -2.65
CA ASP A 36 -20.50 13.33 -2.62
C ASP A 36 -20.53 14.82 -2.23
N GLY A 37 -19.52 15.57 -2.70
CA GLY A 37 -19.38 17.01 -2.43
C GLY A 37 -18.83 17.35 -1.04
N GLN A 38 -18.51 16.36 -0.22
CA GLN A 38 -17.90 16.56 1.10
C GLN A 38 -16.40 16.23 1.07
N PRO A 39 -15.54 17.05 1.69
CA PRO A 39 -14.15 16.69 1.86
C PRO A 39 -13.96 15.56 2.88
N CYS A 40 -13.14 14.59 2.51
CA CYS A 40 -12.78 13.42 3.31
C CYS A 40 -11.26 13.34 3.40
N LYS A 41 -10.74 13.33 4.64
CA LYS A 41 -9.31 13.07 4.86
C LYS A 41 -9.00 11.62 4.51
N VAL A 42 -7.83 11.41 3.94
CA VAL A 42 -7.32 10.08 3.59
C VAL A 42 -6.39 9.61 4.71
N GLU A 43 -6.57 8.36 5.12
CA GLU A 43 -5.67 7.65 6.01
C GLU A 43 -4.88 6.60 5.22
N LEU A 44 -3.63 6.37 5.62
CA LEU A 44 -2.74 5.43 4.96
C LEU A 44 -2.49 4.23 5.87
N GLU A 45 -2.86 3.05 5.39
CA GLU A 45 -2.49 1.79 6.01
C GLU A 45 -1.50 1.04 5.12
N VAL A 46 -0.35 0.69 5.67
CA VAL A 46 0.70 -0.09 4.99
C VAL A 46 1.03 -1.32 5.83
N LEU A 47 0.86 -2.50 5.23
CA LEU A 47 1.23 -3.78 5.81
C LEU A 47 2.57 -4.22 5.22
N ASN A 48 3.49 -4.65 6.08
CA ASN A 48 4.79 -5.16 5.66
C ASN A 48 4.68 -6.64 5.29
N ASP A 49 4.99 -6.98 4.03
CA ASP A 49 5.00 -8.38 3.56
C ASP A 49 6.36 -9.08 3.70
N GLY A 50 7.39 -8.41 4.20
CA GLY A 50 8.68 -9.07 4.45
C GLY A 50 9.40 -9.56 3.19
N SER A 51 9.01 -9.10 1.99
CA SER A 51 9.45 -9.66 0.70
C SER A 51 9.04 -11.13 0.50
N ASP A 52 8.04 -11.58 1.24
CA ASP A 52 7.49 -12.93 1.18
C ASP A 52 6.17 -12.94 0.40
N LYS A 53 6.01 -13.95 -0.46
CA LYS A 53 4.86 -14.05 -1.36
C LYS A 53 3.58 -14.37 -0.58
N ASP A 54 3.65 -15.29 0.36
CA ASP A 54 2.47 -15.73 1.09
C ASP A 54 1.98 -14.60 2.00
N SER A 55 2.90 -13.91 2.68
CA SER A 55 2.62 -12.70 3.46
C SER A 55 2.02 -11.57 2.62
N LEU A 56 2.46 -11.40 1.37
CA LEU A 56 1.86 -10.44 0.42
C LEU A 56 0.40 -10.80 0.12
N ILE A 57 0.12 -12.08 -0.15
CA ILE A 57 -1.23 -12.57 -0.45
C ILE A 57 -2.12 -12.38 0.78
N GLU A 58 -1.68 -12.84 1.96
CA GLU A 58 -2.41 -12.70 3.23
C GLU A 58 -2.73 -11.24 3.55
N ASN A 59 -1.75 -10.34 3.42
CA ASN A 59 -1.97 -8.90 3.62
C ASN A 59 -2.96 -8.32 2.62
N THR A 60 -2.91 -8.77 1.36
CA THR A 60 -3.83 -8.30 0.32
C THR A 60 -5.25 -8.77 0.60
N ASP A 61 -5.43 -10.02 0.98
CA ASP A 61 -6.73 -10.59 1.33
C ASP A 61 -7.32 -9.92 2.58
N ALA A 62 -6.50 -9.63 3.60
CA ALA A 62 -6.92 -8.87 4.78
C ALA A 62 -7.45 -7.48 4.39
N LEU A 63 -6.72 -6.74 3.54
CA LEU A 63 -7.15 -5.42 3.08
C LEU A 63 -8.41 -5.46 2.21
N ILE A 64 -8.60 -6.53 1.42
CA ILE A 64 -9.84 -6.75 0.66
C ILE A 64 -11.01 -7.02 1.60
N GLN A 65 -10.79 -7.79 2.66
CA GLN A 65 -11.81 -8.02 3.68
C GLN A 65 -12.16 -6.72 4.41
N ASP A 66 -11.17 -5.90 4.76
CA ASP A 66 -11.41 -4.57 5.34
C ASP A 66 -12.17 -3.64 4.37
N ILE A 67 -12.05 -3.83 3.05
CA ILE A 67 -12.90 -3.13 2.07
C ILE A 67 -14.36 -3.59 2.18
N ALA A 68 -14.59 -4.90 2.29
CA ALA A 68 -15.93 -5.44 2.46
C ALA A 68 -16.59 -4.96 3.76
N ASP A 69 -15.79 -4.76 4.81
CA ASP A 69 -16.24 -4.29 6.12
C ASP A 69 -16.27 -2.74 6.24
N GLY A 70 -15.81 -2.03 5.20
CA GLY A 70 -15.81 -0.56 5.12
C GLY A 70 -14.69 0.13 5.91
N GLY A 71 -13.70 -0.62 6.39
CA GLY A 71 -12.48 -0.07 7.01
C GLY A 71 -11.52 0.53 5.98
N VAL A 72 -11.34 -0.13 4.84
CA VAL A 72 -10.51 0.34 3.72
C VAL A 72 -11.42 0.73 2.55
N HIS A 73 -11.13 1.83 1.87
CA HIS A 73 -11.97 2.30 0.76
C HIS A 73 -11.28 2.20 -0.61
N PHE A 74 -9.97 1.98 -0.61
CA PHE A 74 -9.16 1.87 -1.83
C PHE A 74 -7.92 1.01 -1.58
N LEU A 75 -7.61 0.11 -2.50
CA LEU A 75 -6.40 -0.71 -2.47
C LEU A 75 -5.38 -0.23 -3.51
N TRP A 76 -4.20 0.15 -3.04
CA TRP A 76 -3.05 0.42 -3.91
C TRP A 76 -2.25 -0.88 -4.14
N GLY A 77 -1.98 -1.21 -5.41
CA GLY A 77 -1.23 -2.41 -5.79
C GLY A 77 0.15 -2.51 -5.13
N CYS A 78 0.63 -3.74 -4.92
CA CYS A 78 1.93 -4.06 -4.32
C CYS A 78 3.12 -3.55 -5.16
N THR A 79 4.28 -3.34 -4.52
CA THR A 79 5.55 -3.29 -5.27
C THR A 79 5.74 -4.69 -5.84
N PRO A 80 6.16 -4.85 -7.11
CA PRO A 80 6.44 -6.16 -7.64
C PRO A 80 7.37 -6.93 -6.68
N CYS A 81 6.86 -7.98 -6.06
CA CYS A 81 7.65 -8.84 -5.16
C CYS A 81 8.60 -9.70 -6.00
N ALA A 82 9.41 -10.52 -5.32
CA ALA A 82 10.51 -11.31 -5.90
C ALA A 82 10.20 -12.00 -7.25
N GLU A 83 8.95 -12.40 -7.53
CA GLU A 83 8.54 -12.95 -8.84
C GLU A 83 8.80 -12.00 -10.02
N PHE A 84 8.67 -10.68 -9.84
CA PHE A 84 9.02 -9.69 -10.87
C PHE A 84 10.54 -9.60 -11.09
N ILE A 85 11.34 -9.77 -10.02
CA ILE A 85 12.80 -9.81 -10.12
C ILE A 85 13.26 -11.11 -10.79
N GLU A 86 12.63 -12.24 -10.45
CA GLU A 86 12.91 -13.55 -11.06
C GLU A 86 12.49 -13.61 -12.53
N THR A 87 11.38 -12.96 -12.91
CA THR A 87 10.96 -12.87 -14.33
C THR A 87 11.79 -11.89 -15.16
N GLN A 88 12.45 -10.89 -14.55
CA GLN A 88 13.41 -10.01 -15.25
C GLN A 88 14.84 -10.59 -15.32
N ALA A 89 15.11 -11.71 -14.64
CA ALA A 89 16.40 -12.40 -14.68
C ALA A 89 16.53 -13.39 -15.86
N ILE A 90 15.59 -13.37 -16.82
CA ILE A 90 15.60 -14.16 -18.06
C ILE A 90 16.14 -13.32 -19.23
#